data_AF-A0A7Y7DTJ0-F1
#
_entry.id   AF-A0A7Y7DTJ0-F1
#
_cell.length_a   1.000
_cell.length_b   1.000
_cell.length_c   1.000
_cell.angle_alpha   90.00
_cell.angle_beta   90.00
_cell.angle_gamma   90.00
#
_symmetry.space_group_name_H-M   'P 1'
#
loop_
_entity.id
_entity.type
_entity.pdbx_description
1 polymer ?
#
loop_
_entity_poly.entity_id
_entity_poly.type
_entity_poly.pdbx_seq_one_letter_code
_entity_poly.pdbx_strand_id
1 'polypeptide(L)'
;MKFTTSVESINEDLEIVEFGAYFWENDKWVLRSIYDRPFNKEEFIKWYNSQDGKIKLGKKYSDNDNWLGKSNSLNGNTYKALLYFIAKNPKGERFVGAKEIIGVMKMKG
;
A
#
# COMPACT_ATOMS: atom_id res chain seq x y z
N MET A 1 -8.23 -13.75 5.54
CA MET A 1 -8.22 -13.77 4.06
C MET A 1 -6.85 -13.32 3.62
N LYS A 2 -5.99 -14.20 3.07
CA LYS A 2 -4.63 -13.80 2.68
C LYS A 2 -4.66 -13.13 1.32
N PHE A 3 -4.22 -11.88 1.23
CA PHE A 3 -3.99 -11.19 -0.03
C PHE A 3 -2.65 -10.47 0.02
N THR A 4 -2.06 -10.28 -1.15
CA THR A 4 -0.78 -9.59 -1.32
C THR A 4 -1.04 -8.24 -1.97
N THR A 5 -0.35 -7.21 -1.49
CA THR A 5 -0.32 -5.91 -2.18
C THR A 5 0.96 -5.84 -2.98
N SER A 6 0.85 -5.40 -4.22
CA SER A 6 2.01 -5.24 -5.08
C SER A 6 2.03 -3.88 -5.75
N VAL A 7 3.23 -3.39 -6.00
CA VAL A 7 3.50 -2.16 -6.74
C VAL A 7 4.48 -2.45 -7.88
N GLU A 8 4.30 -1.76 -8.99
CA GLU A 8 5.19 -1.79 -10.14
C GLU A 8 5.21 -0.42 -10.80
N SER A 9 6.28 -0.15 -11.55
CA SER A 9 6.38 1.02 -12.40
C SER A 9 6.36 0.58 -13.86
N ILE A 10 5.57 1.30 -14.67
CA ILE A 10 5.33 0.99 -16.07
C ILE A 10 6.20 1.79 -17.04
N ASN A 11 6.75 2.93 -16.61
CA ASN A 11 7.45 3.87 -17.49
C ASN A 11 8.92 4.10 -17.12
N GLU A 12 9.24 4.11 -15.83
CA GLU A 12 10.59 4.45 -15.36
C GLU A 12 10.90 3.94 -13.95
N ASP A 13 12.17 3.96 -13.57
CA ASP A 13 12.57 3.67 -12.19
C ASP A 13 12.06 4.76 -11.24
N LEU A 14 11.46 4.34 -10.12
CA LEU A 14 10.92 5.23 -9.10
C LEU A 14 11.55 4.92 -7.75
N GLU A 15 11.87 5.94 -6.97
CA GLU A 15 12.29 5.83 -5.57
C GLU A 15 11.14 6.24 -4.65
N ILE A 16 10.76 5.38 -3.72
CA ILE A 16 9.71 5.66 -2.74
C ILE A 16 10.11 6.83 -1.84
N VAL A 17 9.20 7.78 -1.70
CA VAL A 17 9.25 8.87 -0.72
C VAL A 17 8.38 8.50 0.47
N GLU A 18 7.13 8.12 0.22
CA GLU A 18 6.20 7.65 1.24
C GLU A 18 5.13 6.73 0.64
N PHE A 19 4.46 5.96 1.49
CA PHE A 19 3.31 5.13 1.10
C PHE A 19 2.38 4.88 2.29
N GLY A 20 1.17 4.40 2.02
CA GLY A 20 0.23 4.12 3.10
C GLY A 20 -1.14 3.71 2.62
N ALA A 21 -2.09 3.80 3.57
CA ALA A 21 -3.48 3.47 3.34
C ALA A 21 -4.39 4.50 4.02
N TYR A 22 -5.36 5.01 3.27
CA TYR A 22 -6.50 5.73 3.83
C TYR A 22 -7.72 4.80 3.89
N PHE A 23 -8.52 4.90 4.94
CA PHE A 23 -9.77 4.17 5.09
C PHE A 23 -10.92 5.15 5.03
N TRP A 24 -12.00 4.77 4.35
CA TRP A 24 -13.22 5.56 4.31
C TRP A 24 -14.01 5.34 5.59
N GLU A 25 -14.10 6.37 6.42
CA GLU A 25 -14.74 6.33 7.72
C GLU A 25 -15.48 7.64 7.97
N ASN A 26 -16.75 7.58 8.37
CA ASN A 26 -17.57 8.76 8.68
C ASN A 26 -17.49 9.83 7.56
N ASP A 27 -17.70 9.40 6.31
CA ASP A 27 -17.70 10.22 5.09
C ASP A 27 -16.40 10.99 4.80
N LYS A 28 -15.26 10.47 5.26
CA LYS A 28 -13.94 11.00 4.93
C LYS A 28 -12.88 9.91 4.82
N TRP A 29 -11.79 10.25 4.12
CA TRP A 29 -10.58 9.44 4.10
C TRP A 29 -9.74 9.72 5.35
N VAL A 30 -9.46 8.67 6.12
CA VAL A 30 -8.66 8.72 7.35
C VAL A 30 -7.40 7.89 7.17
N LEU A 31 -6.23 8.50 7.38
CA LEU A 31 -4.96 7.75 7.35
C LEU A 31 -4.98 6.70 8.47
N ARG A 32 -4.67 5.45 8.11
CA ARG A 32 -4.48 4.38 9.10
C ARG A 32 -3.09 3.78 8.94
N SER A 33 -2.29 3.92 9.99
CA SER A 33 -1.00 3.26 10.12
C SER A 33 -0.71 2.98 11.60
N ILE A 34 0.22 2.07 11.87
CA ILE A 34 0.66 1.75 13.24
C ILE A 34 1.53 2.85 13.87
N TYR A 35 1.82 3.92 13.12
CA TYR A 35 2.73 5.01 13.53
C TYR A 35 2.06 6.39 13.45
N ASP A 36 0.76 6.47 13.14
CA ASP A 36 0.01 7.72 12.94
C ASP A 36 0.65 8.70 11.91
N ARG A 37 1.42 8.14 10.96
CA ARG A 37 2.05 8.84 9.83
C ARG A 37 2.11 7.94 8.59
N PRO A 38 2.34 8.48 7.39
CA PRO A 38 2.73 7.68 6.23
C PRO A 38 3.97 6.84 6.52
N PHE A 39 4.08 5.72 5.83
CA PHE A 39 5.27 4.89 5.86
C PHE A 39 6.36 5.47 4.96
N ASN A 40 7.61 5.24 5.31
CA ASN A 40 8.79 5.80 4.67
C ASN A 40 9.54 4.76 3.82
N LYS A 41 10.63 5.20 3.20
CA LYS A 41 11.48 4.37 2.35
C LYS A 41 12.04 3.13 3.06
N GLU A 42 12.47 3.25 4.31
CA GLU A 42 13.06 2.16 5.08
C GLU A 42 12.02 1.06 5.37
N GLU A 43 10.79 1.46 5.65
CA GLU A 43 9.66 0.55 5.83
C GLU A 43 9.30 -0.14 4.50
N PHE A 44 9.37 0.58 3.38
CA PHE A 44 9.18 -0.02 2.06
C PHE A 44 10.25 -1.08 1.74
N ILE A 45 11.53 -0.78 1.99
CA ILE A 45 12.65 -1.73 1.84
C ILE A 45 12.35 -3.01 2.61
N LYS A 46 11.94 -2.87 3.87
CA LYS A 46 11.66 -3.99 4.77
C LYS A 46 10.46 -4.83 4.32
N TRP A 47 9.35 -4.20 3.95
CA TRP A 47 8.08 -4.92 3.71
C TRP A 47 7.94 -5.44 2.29
N TYR A 48 8.45 -4.69 1.32
CA TYR A 48 8.35 -5.03 -0.10
C TYR A 48 9.60 -5.73 -0.65
N ASN A 49 10.60 -5.99 0.23
CA ASN A 49 11.88 -6.59 -0.12
C ASN A 49 12.61 -5.84 -1.26
N SER A 50 12.51 -4.50 -1.24
CA SER A 50 13.23 -3.63 -2.17
C SER A 50 14.64 -3.38 -1.64
N GLN A 51 15.66 -3.48 -2.50
CA GLN A 51 17.06 -3.36 -2.08
C GLN A 51 17.42 -1.94 -1.58
N ASP A 52 16.87 -0.92 -2.23
CA ASP A 52 17.25 0.48 -2.04
C ASP A 52 16.03 1.41 -2.04
N GLY A 53 14.84 0.87 -1.80
CA GLY A 53 13.58 1.62 -1.78
C GLY A 53 13.09 2.01 -3.18
N LYS A 54 13.64 1.40 -4.23
CA LYS A 54 13.23 1.63 -5.60
C LYS A 54 12.24 0.60 -6.11
N ILE A 55 11.38 1.06 -6.99
CA ILE A 55 10.55 0.28 -7.90
C ILE A 55 11.23 0.37 -9.27
N LYS A 56 11.95 -0.68 -9.67
CA LYS A 56 12.58 -0.75 -10.99
C LYS A 56 11.53 -0.97 -12.08
N LEU A 57 11.72 -0.35 -13.24
CA LEU A 57 10.86 -0.51 -14.40
C LEU A 57 10.64 -1.99 -14.74
N GLY A 58 9.37 -2.38 -14.89
CA GLY A 58 8.99 -3.76 -15.22
C GLY A 58 9.19 -4.77 -14.09
N LYS A 59 9.57 -4.32 -12.89
CA LYS A 59 9.66 -5.17 -11.69
C LYS A 59 8.49 -4.92 -10.75
N LYS A 60 7.95 -6.03 -10.25
CA LYS A 60 6.88 -6.07 -9.26
C LYS A 60 7.47 -6.32 -7.88
N TYR A 61 7.05 -5.50 -6.91
CA TYR A 61 7.41 -5.61 -5.51
C TYR A 61 6.17 -5.89 -4.70
N SER A 62 6.24 -6.80 -3.73
CA SER A 62 5.07 -7.31 -3.03
C SER A 62 5.28 -7.35 -1.53
N ASP A 63 4.32 -6.80 -0.79
CA ASP A 63 4.20 -6.99 0.65
C ASP A 63 3.43 -8.30 0.91
N ASN A 64 4.19 -9.35 1.16
CA ASN A 64 3.68 -10.68 1.47
C ASN A 64 3.16 -10.80 2.90
N ASP A 65 3.43 -9.81 3.75
CA ASP A 65 3.13 -9.83 5.18
C ASP A 65 2.08 -8.78 5.57
N ASN A 66 1.33 -8.30 4.57
CA ASN A 66 0.41 -7.18 4.69
C ASN A 66 -0.60 -7.37 5.83
N TRP A 67 -0.62 -6.40 6.74
CA TRP A 67 -1.45 -6.43 7.94
C TRP A 67 -2.96 -6.54 7.63
N LEU A 68 -3.43 -5.96 6.51
CA LEU A 68 -4.82 -6.09 6.08
C LEU A 68 -5.17 -7.53 5.70
N GLY A 69 -4.22 -8.27 5.14
CA GLY A 69 -4.38 -9.68 4.79
C GLY A 69 -4.31 -10.63 6.00
N LYS A 70 -3.87 -10.14 7.16
CA LYS A 70 -3.71 -10.94 8.40
C LYS A 70 -4.89 -10.87 9.35
N SER A 71 -5.92 -10.07 9.05
CA SER A 71 -7.11 -10.04 9.91
C SER A 71 -7.81 -11.40 9.89
N ASN A 72 -7.85 -12.04 11.06
CA ASN A 72 -8.65 -13.24 11.34
C ASN A 72 -10.01 -12.89 11.96
N SER A 73 -10.35 -11.59 12.08
CA SER A 73 -11.64 -11.15 12.60
C SER A 73 -12.60 -10.91 11.45
N LEU A 74 -13.64 -11.74 11.34
CA LEU A 74 -14.78 -11.47 10.48
C LEU A 74 -15.83 -10.78 11.33
N ASN A 75 -16.01 -9.48 11.13
CA ASN A 75 -17.00 -8.68 11.85
C ASN A 75 -18.25 -8.40 10.98
N GLY A 76 -18.34 -8.99 9.79
CA GLY A 76 -19.43 -8.79 8.86
C GLY A 76 -19.41 -7.44 8.12
N ASN A 77 -18.45 -6.57 8.40
CA ASN A 77 -18.37 -5.24 7.81
C ASN A 77 -17.64 -5.25 6.47
N THR A 78 -18.04 -4.35 5.59
CA THR A 78 -17.28 -4.02 4.38
C THR A 78 -16.50 -2.74 4.66
N TYR A 79 -15.21 -2.73 4.36
CA TYR A 79 -14.41 -1.51 4.42
C TYR A 79 -13.99 -1.10 3.01
N LYS A 80 -13.74 0.20 2.88
CA LYS A 80 -13.19 0.82 1.69
C LYS A 80 -11.85 1.44 2.06
N ALA A 81 -10.79 1.08 1.35
CA ALA A 81 -9.45 1.60 1.58
C ALA A 81 -8.82 2.09 0.27
N LEU A 82 -7.99 3.11 0.37
CA LEU A 82 -7.16 3.64 -0.72
C LEU A 82 -5.70 3.40 -0.35
N LEU A 83 -5.07 2.44 -1.01
CA LEU A 83 -3.63 2.22 -0.92
C LEU A 83 -2.93 3.22 -1.85
N TYR A 84 -1.84 3.84 -1.39
CA TYR A 84 -1.11 4.81 -2.20
C TYR A 84 0.40 4.74 -1.97
N PHE A 85 1.16 5.29 -2.91
CA PHE A 85 2.55 5.69 -2.73
C PHE A 85 2.81 7.03 -3.42
N ILE A 86 3.79 7.76 -2.89
CA ILE A 86 4.46 8.88 -3.53
C ILE A 86 5.90 8.47 -3.79
N ALA A 87 6.35 8.64 -5.02
CA ALA A 87 7.71 8.34 -5.43
C ALA A 87 8.29 9.49 -6.24
N LYS A 88 9.60 9.45 -6.47
CA LYS A 88 10.30 10.36 -7.35
C LYS A 88 11.14 9.59 -8.37
N ASN A 89 11.27 10.12 -9.56
CA ASN A 89 12.22 9.58 -10.55
C ASN A 89 13.65 10.14 -10.36
N PRO A 90 14.65 9.71 -11.16
CA PRO A 90 16.00 10.24 -11.07
C PRO A 90 16.12 11.76 -11.34
N LYS A 91 15.15 12.37 -12.02
CA LYS A 91 15.08 13.82 -12.25
C LYS A 91 14.47 14.59 -11.07
N GLY A 92 13.94 13.89 -10.07
CA GLY A 92 13.25 14.47 -8.92
C GLY A 92 11.76 14.77 -9.14
N GLU A 93 11.21 14.40 -10.30
CA GLU A 93 9.79 14.54 -10.61
C GLU A 93 8.97 13.57 -9.75
N ARG A 94 7.85 14.03 -9.19
CA ARG A 94 7.02 13.24 -8.27
C ARG A 94 5.91 12.51 -9.01
N PHE A 95 5.69 11.27 -8.60
CA PHE A 95 4.65 10.39 -9.10
C PHE A 95 3.82 9.85 -7.95
N VAL A 96 2.53 9.66 -8.22
CA VAL A 96 1.59 9.06 -7.26
C VAL A 96 0.98 7.82 -7.91
N GLY A 97 1.05 6.70 -7.22
CA GLY A 97 0.26 5.53 -7.53
C GLY A 97 -0.77 5.32 -6.45
N ALA A 98 -2.01 5.00 -6.83
CA ALA A 98 -3.06 4.69 -5.86
C ALA A 98 -4.03 3.65 -6.40
N LYS A 99 -4.58 2.84 -5.49
CA LYS A 99 -5.62 1.87 -5.80
C LYS A 99 -6.62 1.77 -4.67
N GLU A 100 -7.88 1.99 -5.02
CA GLU A 100 -8.99 1.73 -4.12
C GLU A 100 -9.28 0.23 -4.04
N ILE A 101 -9.51 -0.28 -2.83
CA ILE A 101 -9.88 -1.65 -2.53
C ILE A 101 -11.13 -1.68 -1.65
N ILE A 102 -11.94 -2.70 -1.86
CA ILE A 102 -13.10 -3.01 -1.01
C ILE A 102 -12.82 -4.34 -0.33
N GLY A 103 -12.73 -4.32 0.99
CA GLY A 103 -12.57 -5.53 1.80
C GLY A 103 -13.92 -5.99 2.34
N VAL A 104 -14.34 -7.20 1.97
CA VAL A 104 -15.60 -7.79 2.45
C VAL A 104 -15.29 -8.80 3.55
N MET A 105 -15.59 -8.45 4.80
CA MET A 105 -15.29 -9.26 5.99
C MET A 105 -16.48 -10.13 6.42
N LYS A 106 -17.18 -10.72 5.45
CA LYS A 106 -18.31 -11.65 5.66
C LYS A 106 -17.88 -13.07 5.27
N MET A 107 -18.33 -14.07 6.04
CA MET A 107 -18.31 -15.45 5.55
C MET A 107 -19.29 -15.56 4.38
N LYS A 108 -18.93 -16.31 3.33
CA LYS A 108 -19.94 -16.83 2.41
C LYS A 108 -20.77 -17.82 3.21
N GLY A 109 -22.08 -17.56 3.28
CA GLY A 109 -23.06 -18.54 3.75
C GLY A 109 -23.20 -19.69 2.77
#